data_AF-A0A1J4MA88-F1
#
_entry.id   AF-A0A1J4MA88-F1
#
_cell.length_a   1.000
_cell.length_b   1.000
_cell.length_c   1.000
_cell.angle_alpha   90.00
_cell.angle_beta   90.00
_cell.angle_gamma   90.00
#
_symmetry.space_group_name_H-M   'P 1'
#
loop_
_entity.id
_entity.type
_entity.pdbx_description
1 polymer ?
#
loop_
_entity_poly.entity_id
_entity_poly.type
_entity_poly.pdbx_seq_one_letter_code
_entity_poly.pdbx_strand_id
1 'polypeptide(L)'
;MRHYTSKLLLLQIQRLNIRSGVISFTSLGTELLNKSSDDLEKDYEEVTLKLSHLLADLEYYRKEWTFYCDSNLDTDEDDDFCPALNKVIKKINNKVSSYTHIQSIIRNCLAKRSFEELDND
;
A
#
# COMPACT_ATOMS: atom_id res chain seq x y z
N MET A 1 -10.37 26.67 -13.38
CA MET A 1 -9.98 25.25 -13.64
C MET A 1 -10.05 24.42 -12.35
N ARG A 2 -11.24 24.01 -11.87
CA ARG A 2 -11.40 23.16 -10.66
C ARG A 2 -12.46 22.06 -10.80
N HIS A 3 -12.66 21.50 -11.99
CA HIS A 3 -13.66 20.45 -12.21
C HIS A 3 -13.09 19.08 -12.63
N TYR A 4 -11.77 18.95 -12.83
CA TYR A 4 -11.17 17.69 -13.26
C TYR A 4 -10.79 16.75 -12.10
N THR A 5 -10.46 17.29 -10.92
CA THR A 5 -10.10 16.50 -9.72
C THR A 5 -11.28 15.70 -9.17
N SER A 6 -12.48 16.29 -9.16
CA SER A 6 -13.70 15.65 -8.65
C SER A 6 -14.13 14.45 -9.52
N LYS A 7 -13.99 14.54 -10.84
CA LYS A 7 -14.35 13.45 -11.77
C LYS A 7 -13.36 12.28 -11.71
N LEU A 8 -12.07 12.55 -11.49
CA LEU A 8 -11.03 11.54 -11.26
C LEU A 8 -11.21 10.82 -9.92
N LEU A 9 -11.56 11.55 -8.86
CA LEU A 9 -11.94 10.99 -7.56
C LEU A 9 -13.18 10.10 -7.69
N LEU A 10 -14.23 10.59 -8.35
CA LEU A 10 -15.46 9.80 -8.60
C LEU A 10 -15.18 8.53 -9.42
N LEU A 11 -14.29 8.59 -10.41
CA LEU A 11 -13.88 7.41 -11.19
C LEU A 11 -13.03 6.42 -10.37
N GLN A 12 -12.17 6.92 -9.46
CA GLN A 12 -11.46 6.07 -8.51
C GLN A 12 -12.41 5.41 -7.50
N ILE A 13 -13.42 6.15 -7.02
CA ILE A 13 -14.48 5.67 -6.13
C ILE A 13 -15.38 4.64 -6.82
N GLN A 14 -15.79 4.87 -8.06
CA GLN A 14 -16.57 3.89 -8.84
C GLN A 14 -15.77 2.59 -9.08
N ARG A 15 -14.46 2.69 -9.32
CA ARG A 15 -13.59 1.50 -9.44
C ARG A 15 -13.39 0.77 -8.12
N LEU A 16 -13.39 1.48 -6.99
CA LEU A 16 -13.38 0.88 -5.64
C LEU A 16 -14.72 0.15 -5.36
N ASN A 17 -15.85 0.74 -5.74
CA ASN A 17 -17.18 0.16 -5.51
C ASN A 17 -17.47 -1.10 -6.33
N ILE A 18 -16.96 -1.20 -7.58
CA ILE A 18 -17.27 -2.33 -8.47
C ILE A 18 -16.50 -3.62 -8.11
N ARG A 19 -15.45 -3.56 -7.27
CA ARG A 19 -14.75 -4.75 -6.76
C ARG A 19 -14.92 -4.99 -5.25
N SER A 20 -15.65 -4.13 -4.56
CA SER A 20 -15.84 -4.15 -3.10
C SER A 20 -17.16 -4.82 -2.70
N GLY A 21 -17.48 -5.96 -3.33
CA GLY A 21 -18.45 -6.88 -2.74
C GLY A 21 -17.87 -7.39 -1.43
N VAL A 22 -18.41 -6.89 -0.31
CA VAL A 22 -18.10 -7.30 1.06
C VAL A 22 -16.66 -6.96 1.48
N ILE A 23 -16.42 -5.72 1.90
CA ILE A 23 -15.30 -5.40 2.78
C ILE A 23 -15.59 -6.13 4.09
N SER A 24 -14.99 -7.31 4.25
CA SER A 24 -14.73 -7.91 5.55
C SER A 24 -13.93 -6.88 6.34
N PHE A 25 -14.61 -6.05 7.13
CA PHE A 25 -13.97 -5.24 8.16
C PHE A 25 -13.29 -6.21 9.12
N THR A 26 -12.00 -6.44 8.92
CA THR A 26 -11.14 -7.03 9.95
C THR A 26 -11.21 -6.14 11.20
N SER A 27 -10.90 -6.66 12.39
CA SER A 27 -10.85 -5.89 13.65
C SER A 27 -10.18 -4.50 13.51
N LEU A 28 -9.14 -4.40 12.70
CA LEU A 28 -8.44 -3.16 12.36
C LEU A 28 -9.35 -2.08 11.74
N GLY A 29 -10.25 -2.46 10.84
CA GLY A 29 -11.17 -1.50 10.21
C GLY A 29 -12.19 -0.95 11.21
N THR A 30 -12.66 -1.77 12.14
CA THR A 30 -13.56 -1.34 13.23
C THR A 30 -12.85 -0.39 14.20
N GLU A 31 -11.58 -0.67 14.56
CA GLU A 31 -10.77 0.23 15.38
C GLU A 31 -10.53 1.58 14.69
N LEU A 32 -10.19 1.57 13.40
CA LEU A 32 -9.95 2.79 12.62
C LEU A 32 -11.21 3.64 12.48
N LEU A 33 -12.40 3.04 12.32
CA LEU A 33 -13.67 3.76 12.28
C LEU A 33 -13.98 4.54 13.58
N ASN A 34 -13.33 4.22 14.71
CA ASN A 34 -13.50 4.93 15.97
C ASN A 34 -12.51 6.09 16.18
N LYS A 35 -11.48 6.25 15.33
CA LYS A 35 -10.51 7.36 15.43
C LYS A 35 -11.10 8.69 14.94
N SER A 36 -10.53 9.85 15.26
CA SER A 36 -10.95 11.10 14.61
C SER A 36 -10.57 11.13 13.12
N SER A 37 -11.16 12.01 12.30
CA SER A 37 -10.80 12.10 10.88
C SER A 37 -9.36 12.61 10.70
N ASP A 38 -8.96 13.60 11.49
CA ASP A 38 -7.58 14.10 11.55
C ASP A 38 -6.56 13.00 11.91
N ASP A 39 -6.91 12.10 12.84
CA ASP A 39 -6.02 11.00 13.21
C ASP A 39 -5.93 9.94 12.09
N LEU A 40 -7.03 9.68 11.38
CA LEU A 40 -7.01 8.79 10.21
C LEU A 40 -6.20 9.38 9.05
N GLU A 41 -6.26 10.69 8.82
CA GLU A 41 -5.45 11.36 7.81
C GLU A 41 -3.95 11.27 8.16
N LYS A 42 -3.58 11.51 9.42
CA LYS A 42 -2.19 11.32 9.88
C LYS A 42 -1.71 9.88 9.72
N ASP A 43 -2.54 8.90 10.11
CA ASP A 43 -2.22 7.48 9.92
C ASP A 43 -2.03 7.15 8.43
N TYR A 44 -2.87 7.71 7.55
CA TYR A 44 -2.77 7.54 6.10
C TYR A 44 -1.45 8.10 5.56
N GLU A 45 -1.07 9.31 5.97
CA GLU A 45 0.19 9.96 5.57
C GLU A 45 1.40 9.15 6.05
N GLU A 46 1.39 8.69 7.30
CA GLU A 46 2.48 7.88 7.87
C GLU A 46 2.64 6.55 7.11
N VAL A 47 1.53 5.86 6.86
CA VAL A 47 1.51 4.62 6.08
C VAL A 47 2.01 4.86 4.65
N THR A 48 1.62 5.98 4.04
CA THR A 48 2.05 6.37 2.69
C THR A 48 3.56 6.61 2.63
N LEU A 49 4.10 7.33 3.61
CA LEU A 49 5.54 7.59 3.70
C LEU A 49 6.33 6.29 3.88
N LYS A 50 5.89 5.41 4.79
CA LYS A 50 6.51 4.09 4.99
C LYS A 50 6.46 3.23 3.74
N LEU A 51 5.33 3.23 3.02
CA LEU A 51 5.18 2.48 1.77
C LEU A 51 6.14 3.02 0.69
N SER A 52 6.30 4.34 0.59
CA SER A 52 7.25 4.97 -0.34
C SER A 52 8.69 4.49 -0.09
N HIS A 53 9.14 4.50 1.17
CA HIS A 53 10.48 3.99 1.52
C HIS A 53 10.64 2.50 1.21
N LEU A 54 9.63 1.67 1.54
CA LEU A 54 9.68 0.24 1.24
C LEU A 54 9.74 -0.06 -0.27
N LEU A 55 9.05 0.74 -1.09
CA LEU A 55 9.10 0.62 -2.55
C LEU A 55 10.47 1.03 -3.10
N ALA A 56 11.08 2.08 -2.55
CA ALA A 56 12.44 2.48 -2.90
C ALA A 56 13.47 1.40 -2.53
N ASP A 57 13.38 0.82 -1.33
CA ASP A 57 14.23 -0.30 -0.92
C ASP A 57 14.05 -1.50 -1.84
N LEU A 58 12.80 -1.84 -2.18
CA LEU A 58 12.50 -2.96 -3.08
C LEU A 58 13.11 -2.76 -4.47
N GLU A 59 13.04 -1.54 -5.00
CA GLU A 59 13.66 -1.19 -6.28
C GLU A 59 15.18 -1.33 -6.20
N TYR A 60 15.80 -0.82 -5.12
CA TYR A 60 17.23 -0.93 -4.88
C TYR A 60 17.69 -2.40 -4.87
N TYR A 61 17.09 -3.24 -4.03
CA TYR A 61 17.51 -4.65 -3.94
C TYR A 61 17.20 -5.47 -5.19
N ARG A 62 16.18 -5.10 -5.98
CA ARG A 62 15.95 -5.71 -7.30
C ARG A 62 17.03 -5.34 -8.31
N LYS A 63 17.55 -4.11 -8.27
CA LYS A 63 18.70 -3.73 -9.10
C LYS A 63 19.96 -4.50 -8.71
N GLU A 64 20.22 -4.65 -7.41
CA GLU A 64 21.32 -5.48 -6.90
C GLU A 64 21.18 -6.94 -7.36
N TRP A 65 19.95 -7.49 -7.33
CA TRP A 65 19.67 -8.83 -7.82
C TRP A 65 20.02 -8.98 -9.30
N THR A 66 19.54 -8.07 -10.15
CA THR A 66 19.82 -8.14 -11.59
C THR A 66 21.30 -7.95 -11.89
N PHE A 67 22.00 -7.12 -11.12
CA PHE A 67 23.43 -6.91 -11.30
C PHE A 67 24.26 -8.13 -10.89
N TYR A 68 24.00 -8.72 -9.72
CA TYR A 68 24.83 -9.80 -9.18
C TYR A 68 24.30 -11.19 -9.51
N CYS A 69 23.01 -11.44 -9.30
CA CYS A 69 22.44 -12.78 -9.35
C CYS A 69 22.00 -13.19 -10.76
N ASP A 70 21.43 -12.26 -11.55
CA ASP A 70 21.05 -12.57 -12.93
C ASP A 70 22.28 -12.60 -13.86
N SER A 71 23.37 -11.91 -13.50
CA SER A 71 24.60 -11.83 -14.32
C SER A 71 25.64 -12.91 -14.03
N ASN A 72 25.55 -13.60 -12.88
CA ASN A 72 26.48 -14.67 -12.47
C ASN A 72 25.84 -16.07 -12.48
N LEU A 73 24.88 -16.32 -13.37
CA LEU A 73 24.15 -17.59 -13.46
C LEU A 73 25.02 -18.83 -13.78
N ASP A 74 26.27 -18.63 -14.22
CA ASP A 74 27.16 -19.68 -14.73
C ASP A 74 28.36 -20.00 -13.82
N THR A 75 28.48 -19.37 -12.65
CA THR A 75 29.56 -19.67 -11.69
C THR A 75 29.02 -20.56 -10.58
N ASP A 76 29.42 -21.85 -10.59
CA ASP A 76 29.14 -22.86 -9.55
C ASP A 76 29.78 -22.55 -8.17
N GLU A 77 30.08 -21.28 -7.88
CA GLU A 77 30.50 -20.87 -6.54
C GLU A 77 29.24 -20.76 -5.67
N ASP A 78 29.27 -21.45 -4.52
CA ASP A 78 28.23 -21.46 -3.48
C ASP A 78 28.03 -20.04 -2.89
N ASP A 79 27.44 -19.15 -3.68
CA ASP A 79 27.34 -17.73 -3.37
C ASP A 79 26.07 -17.52 -2.53
N ASP A 80 26.20 -17.69 -1.21
CA ASP A 80 25.15 -17.47 -0.20
C ASP A 80 24.49 -16.08 -0.31
N PHE A 81 25.12 -15.16 -1.05
CA PHE A 81 24.64 -13.81 -1.32
C PHE A 81 23.28 -13.79 -2.02
N CYS A 82 23.10 -14.53 -3.12
CA CYS A 82 21.84 -14.49 -3.88
C CYS A 82 20.65 -15.07 -3.07
N PRO A 83 20.76 -16.24 -2.42
CA PRO A 83 19.74 -16.71 -1.50
C PRO A 83 19.44 -15.72 -0.35
N ALA A 84 20.45 -15.03 0.19
CA ALA A 84 20.26 -14.01 1.22
C ALA A 84 19.50 -12.78 0.69
N LEU A 85 19.88 -12.28 -0.50
CA LEU A 85 19.24 -11.16 -1.16
C LEU A 85 17.77 -11.45 -1.50
N ASN A 86 17.47 -12.67 -1.99
CA ASN A 86 16.08 -13.09 -2.24
C ASN A 86 15.24 -13.06 -0.95
N LYS A 87 15.81 -13.51 0.18
CA LYS A 87 15.13 -13.44 1.49
C LYS A 87 14.82 -12.00 1.88
N VAL A 88 15.73 -11.05 1.62
CA VAL A 88 15.51 -9.61 1.88
C VAL A 88 14.39 -9.07 0.99
N ILE A 89 14.44 -9.31 -0.32
CA ILE A 89 13.41 -8.89 -1.29
C ILE A 89 12.04 -9.42 -0.88
N LYS A 90 11.94 -10.70 -0.51
CA LYS A 90 10.69 -11.33 -0.06
C LYS A 90 10.15 -10.68 1.22
N LYS A 91 11.02 -10.37 2.19
CA LYS A 91 10.62 -9.66 3.42
C LYS A 91 10.07 -8.26 3.11
N ILE A 92 10.72 -7.52 2.22
CA ILE A 92 10.27 -6.17 1.83
C ILE A 92 8.94 -6.25 1.08
N ASN A 93 8.78 -7.18 0.12
CA ASN A 93 7.52 -7.40 -0.59
C ASN A 93 6.35 -7.71 0.36
N ASN A 94 6.56 -8.56 1.37
CA ASN A 94 5.53 -8.86 2.37
C ASN A 94 5.12 -7.60 3.16
N LYS A 95 6.09 -6.74 3.51
CA LYS A 95 5.80 -5.45 4.15
C LYS A 95 5.03 -4.53 3.20
N VAL A 96 5.45 -4.37 1.95
CA VAL A 96 4.75 -3.56 0.94
C VAL A 96 3.29 -4.00 0.81
N SER A 97 3.03 -5.31 0.71
CA SER A 97 1.67 -5.85 0.65
C SER A 97 0.83 -5.50 1.88
N SER A 98 1.41 -5.66 3.07
CA SER A 98 0.75 -5.33 4.35
C SER A 98 0.42 -3.83 4.46
N TYR A 99 1.38 -2.96 4.17
CA TYR A 99 1.17 -1.51 4.21
C TYR A 99 0.18 -1.02 3.15
N THR A 100 0.18 -1.62 1.95
CA THR A 100 -0.81 -1.33 0.91
C THR A 100 -2.22 -1.71 1.38
N HIS A 101 -2.35 -2.85 2.06
CA HIS A 101 -3.63 -3.28 2.64
C HIS A 101 -4.12 -2.29 3.71
N ILE A 102 -3.25 -1.91 4.66
CA ILE A 102 -3.57 -0.92 5.69
C ILE A 102 -3.98 0.42 5.08
N GLN A 103 -3.20 0.93 4.11
CA GLN A 103 -3.50 2.18 3.39
C GLN A 103 -4.88 2.13 2.74
N SER A 104 -5.25 0.99 2.14
CA SER A 104 -6.57 0.81 1.53
C SER A 104 -7.70 0.80 2.57
N ILE A 105 -7.48 0.22 3.76
CA ILE A 105 -8.49 0.24 4.83
C ILE A 105 -8.70 1.67 5.32
N ILE A 106 -7.63 2.42 5.59
CA ILE A 106 -7.73 3.81 6.05
C ILE A 106 -8.46 4.67 5.01
N ARG A 107 -8.09 4.54 3.73
CA ARG A 107 -8.77 5.24 2.62
C ARG A 107 -10.28 4.92 2.59
N ASN A 108 -10.65 3.67 2.82
CA ASN A 108 -12.06 3.28 2.85
C ASN A 108 -12.79 3.87 4.07
N CYS A 109 -12.13 3.98 5.22
CA CYS A 109 -12.70 4.62 6.41
C CYS A 109 -12.94 6.12 6.18
N LEU A 110 -11.96 6.83 5.61
CA LEU A 110 -12.09 8.23 5.22
C LEU A 110 -13.22 8.43 4.21
N ALA A 111 -13.28 7.59 3.17
CA ALA A 111 -14.34 7.66 2.17
C ALA A 111 -15.74 7.45 2.78
N LYS A 112 -15.90 6.49 3.70
CA LYS A 112 -17.18 6.24 4.39
C LYS A 112 -17.68 7.48 5.14
N ARG A 113 -16.78 8.18 5.85
CA ARG A 113 -17.12 9.40 6.58
C ARG A 113 -17.51 10.55 5.66
N SER A 114 -16.75 10.76 4.59
CA SER A 114 -17.11 11.79 3.60
C SER A 114 -18.49 11.55 2.99
N PHE A 115 -18.93 10.30 2.85
CA PHE A 115 -20.31 9.99 2.44
C PHE A 115 -21.34 10.27 3.54
N GLU A 116 -21.07 9.86 4.78
CA GLU A 116 -21.98 10.12 5.92
C GLU A 116 -22.16 11.64 6.17
N GLU A 117 -21.13 12.45 5.96
CA GLU A 117 -21.23 13.92 6.05
C GLU A 117 -22.12 14.51 4.94
N LEU A 118 -22.08 13.95 3.72
CA LEU A 118 -22.91 14.39 2.59
C LEU A 118 -24.39 14.01 2.73
N ASP A 119 -24.71 12.92 3.45
CA ASP A 119 -26.09 12.48 3.66
C ASP A 119 -26.81 13.25 4.80
N ASN A 120 -26.06 14.01 5.60
CA ASN A 120 -26.58 14.77 6.75
C ASN A 120 -26.75 16.28 6.49
N ASP A 121 -26.42 16.77 5.29
CA ASP A 121 -26.65 18.14 4.79
C ASP A 121 -27.90 18.24 3.91
#